data_AF-A0A7C3JFX9-F1
#
_entry.id   AF-A0A7C3JFX9-F1
#
_cell.length_a   1.000
_cell.length_b   1.000
_cell.length_c   1.000
_cell.angle_alpha   90.00
_cell.angle_beta   90.00
_cell.angle_gamma   90.00
#
_symmetry.space_group_name_H-M   'P 1'
#
loop_
_entity.id
_entity.type
_entity.pdbx_description
1 polymer ?
#
loop_
_entity_poly.entity_id
_entity_poly.type
_entity_poly.pdbx_seq_one_letter_code
_entity_poly.pdbx_strand_id
1 'polypeptide(L)'
;MYTYYLIDHEYAIDEEKGYGQMGHLLAFNPGLQGAILKITLYFTDREPINFDFQAPAMQSSETNYEKWPIKPDVRFAMQVDSPVPLACQSTVGWNVTRNDYSPQAKTKSPLGIRECAKSYMAIERLSQDWYLPDGIVIDMPDAMYVRESEWAVMLNPGDQPAQVRLAMHFDKVENHQVIIPPRRLKVVYMDDVARRNAHYGVHFHSDVPIAVQWLRNVYWYHSDELMAYWSVPCVAGPLG
;
A
#
# COMPACT_ATOMS: atom_id res chain seq x y z
N MET A 1 23.91 -1.30 -4.26
CA MET A 1 22.59 -1.94 -4.40
C MET A 1 21.57 -0.92 -3.94
N TYR A 2 20.53 -0.71 -4.74
CA TYR A 2 19.44 0.22 -4.45
C TYR A 2 18.23 -0.59 -4.03
N THR A 3 17.51 -0.15 -3.00
CA THR A 3 16.36 -0.86 -2.46
C THR A 3 15.16 0.07 -2.44
N TYR A 4 14.02 -0.42 -2.94
CA TYR A 4 12.78 0.32 -3.04
C TYR A 4 11.67 -0.48 -2.36
N TYR A 5 10.84 0.18 -1.54
CA TYR A 5 9.75 -0.46 -0.83
C TYR A 5 8.39 0.05 -1.34
N LEU A 6 7.50 -0.87 -1.69
CA LEU A 6 6.12 -0.58 -2.09
C LEU A 6 5.20 -1.47 -1.24
N ILE A 7 4.51 -0.90 -0.25
CA ILE A 7 4.07 -1.71 0.90
C ILE A 7 2.56 -1.84 1.09
N ASP A 8 1.77 -1.28 0.18
CA ASP A 8 0.31 -1.28 0.25
C ASP A 8 -0.32 -2.00 -0.96
N HIS A 9 -0.18 -3.33 -0.96
CA HIS A 9 -0.72 -4.20 -1.99
C HIS A 9 -1.71 -5.21 -1.40
N GLU A 10 -2.86 -5.32 -2.05
CA GLU A 10 -3.85 -6.37 -1.79
C GLU A 10 -4.29 -6.96 -3.12
N TYR A 11 -4.21 -8.27 -3.23
CA TYR A 11 -4.78 -9.04 -4.32
C TYR A 11 -6.05 -9.70 -3.80
N ALA A 12 -7.20 -9.18 -4.22
CA ALA A 12 -8.52 -9.66 -3.82
C ALA A 12 -9.38 -9.90 -5.06
N ILE A 13 -10.24 -10.92 -5.02
CA ILE A 13 -11.24 -11.18 -6.05
C ILE A 13 -12.55 -11.50 -5.34
N ASP A 14 -13.56 -10.65 -5.56
CA ASP A 14 -14.93 -10.83 -5.10
C ASP A 14 -15.82 -11.05 -6.33
N GLU A 15 -15.96 -12.32 -6.74
CA GLU A 15 -16.77 -12.68 -7.91
C GLU A 15 -18.26 -12.38 -7.70
N GLU A 16 -18.74 -12.41 -6.45
CA GLU A 16 -20.16 -12.20 -6.11
C GLU A 16 -20.55 -10.73 -6.25
N LYS A 17 -19.78 -9.83 -5.62
CA LYS A 17 -20.01 -8.38 -5.75
C LYS A 17 -19.53 -7.84 -7.09
N GLY A 18 -18.72 -8.63 -7.77
CA GLY A 18 -18.19 -8.32 -9.06
C GLY A 18 -17.02 -7.33 -9.01
N TYR A 19 -16.15 -7.44 -8.01
CA TYR A 19 -15.02 -6.55 -7.82
C TYR A 19 -13.72 -7.32 -7.65
N GLY A 20 -12.60 -6.67 -7.92
CA GLY A 20 -11.29 -7.21 -7.63
C GLY A 20 -10.29 -6.09 -7.40
N GLN A 21 -9.25 -6.41 -6.65
CA GLN A 21 -8.11 -5.55 -6.45
C GLN A 21 -6.88 -6.20 -7.06
N MET A 22 -6.24 -5.52 -8.00
CA MET A 22 -5.05 -6.00 -8.70
C MET A 22 -4.06 -4.85 -8.87
N GLY A 23 -2.80 -5.17 -9.05
CA GLY A 23 -1.78 -4.13 -9.18
C GLY A 23 -0.60 -4.52 -10.04
N HIS A 24 0.18 -3.51 -10.34
CA HIS A 24 1.35 -3.53 -11.20
C HIS A 24 2.54 -2.99 -10.40
N LEU A 25 3.69 -3.63 -10.62
CA LEU A 25 4.99 -3.01 -10.38
C LEU A 25 5.42 -2.39 -11.71
N LEU A 26 5.71 -1.09 -11.69
CA LEU A 26 6.35 -0.39 -12.79
C LEU A 26 7.78 -0.05 -12.39
N ALA A 27 8.73 -0.35 -13.28
CA ALA A 27 10.12 0.02 -13.13
C ALA A 27 10.57 0.79 -14.37
N PHE A 28 11.03 2.02 -14.19
CA PHE A 28 11.69 2.79 -15.24
C PHE A 28 13.19 2.83 -14.97
N ASN A 29 13.96 2.21 -15.85
CA ASN A 29 15.42 2.20 -15.78
C ASN A 29 15.98 3.23 -16.77
N PRO A 30 16.39 4.42 -16.31
CA PRO A 30 16.98 5.46 -17.16
C PRO A 30 18.47 5.20 -17.47
N GLY A 31 19.05 4.11 -16.97
CA GLY A 31 20.44 3.76 -17.18
C GLY A 31 20.69 3.10 -18.53
N LEU A 32 21.96 3.11 -18.95
CA LEU A 32 22.42 2.47 -20.20
C LEU A 32 22.61 0.95 -20.07
N GLN A 33 22.46 0.40 -18.85
CA GLN A 33 22.61 -1.03 -18.57
C GLN A 33 21.28 -1.60 -18.08
N GLY A 34 20.87 -2.73 -18.64
CA GLY A 34 19.72 -3.47 -18.14
C GLY A 34 20.00 -4.07 -16.76
N ALA A 35 18.95 -4.34 -16.00
CA ALA A 35 19.05 -4.92 -14.68
C ALA A 35 18.07 -6.09 -14.49
N ILE A 36 18.48 -7.06 -13.67
CA ILE A 36 17.59 -8.05 -13.08
C ILE A 36 17.31 -7.57 -11.66
N LEU A 37 16.04 -7.23 -11.41
CA LEU A 37 15.54 -6.80 -10.13
C LEU A 37 15.19 -8.04 -9.30
N LYS A 38 15.61 -8.06 -8.04
CA LYS A 38 15.18 -9.09 -7.09
C LYS A 38 13.99 -8.56 -6.32
N ILE A 39 12.88 -9.26 -6.39
CA ILE A 39 11.64 -8.87 -5.73
C ILE A 39 11.43 -9.79 -4.54
N THR A 40 11.21 -9.21 -3.36
CA THR A 40 10.80 -9.93 -2.14
C THR A 40 9.40 -9.49 -1.76
N LEU A 41 8.45 -10.43 -1.64
CA LEU A 41 7.11 -10.15 -1.15
C LEU A 41 7.00 -10.57 0.31
N TYR A 42 6.63 -9.63 1.18
CA TYR A 42 6.41 -9.83 2.60
C TYR A 42 4.92 -9.92 2.90
N PHE A 43 4.55 -10.87 3.76
CA PHE A 43 3.16 -11.12 4.12
C PHE A 43 2.91 -10.80 5.59
N THR A 44 1.65 -10.86 5.99
CA THR A 44 1.24 -10.70 7.39
C THR A 44 1.44 -11.99 8.20
N ASP A 45 1.40 -13.16 7.54
CA ASP A 45 1.17 -14.46 8.18
C ASP A 45 2.20 -15.54 7.81
N ARG A 46 3.08 -15.30 6.82
CA ARG A 46 4.03 -16.30 6.31
C ARG A 46 5.36 -15.71 5.88
N GLU A 47 6.32 -16.60 5.64
CA GLU A 47 7.66 -16.21 5.18
C GLU A 47 7.64 -15.52 3.82
N PRO A 48 8.57 -14.58 3.58
CA PRO A 48 8.66 -13.90 2.31
C PRO A 48 8.99 -14.86 1.16
N ILE A 49 8.52 -14.50 -0.04
CA ILE A 49 8.86 -15.21 -1.28
C ILE A 49 9.61 -14.29 -2.22
N ASN A 50 10.41 -14.87 -3.11
CA ASN A 50 11.28 -14.12 -4.01
C ASN A 50 11.07 -14.51 -5.47
N PHE A 51 11.22 -13.54 -6.37
CA PHE A 51 11.28 -13.77 -7.81
C PHE A 51 12.07 -12.65 -8.51
N ASP A 52 12.48 -12.90 -9.75
CA ASP A 52 13.23 -11.95 -10.55
C ASP A 52 12.32 -11.20 -11.53
N PHE A 53 12.65 -9.94 -11.81
CA PHE A 53 11.96 -9.11 -12.79
C PHE A 53 12.97 -8.30 -13.62
N GLN A 54 12.81 -8.29 -14.95
CA GLN A 54 13.74 -7.63 -15.85
C GLN A 54 13.38 -6.15 -16.03
N ALA A 55 14.36 -5.26 -15.88
CA ALA A 55 14.27 -3.84 -16.18
C ALA A 55 15.31 -3.47 -17.27
N PRO A 56 14.93 -3.52 -18.57
CA PRO A 56 15.82 -3.18 -19.68
C PRO A 56 16.34 -1.74 -19.59
N ALA A 57 17.51 -1.49 -20.18
CA ALA A 57 18.08 -0.15 -20.27
C ALA A 57 17.17 0.82 -21.02
N MET A 58 17.13 2.08 -20.55
CA MET A 58 16.41 3.19 -21.17
C MET A 58 14.90 2.94 -21.40
N GLN A 59 14.28 2.09 -20.59
CA GLN A 59 12.91 1.62 -20.81
C GLN A 59 12.12 1.52 -19.51
N SER A 60 10.80 1.64 -19.66
CA SER A 60 9.84 1.23 -18.64
C SER A 60 9.50 -0.25 -18.81
N SER A 61 9.24 -0.93 -17.71
CA SER A 61 8.76 -2.31 -17.70
C SER A 61 7.68 -2.46 -16.64
N GLU A 62 6.75 -3.38 -16.89
CA GLU A 62 5.70 -3.71 -15.94
C GLU A 62 5.58 -5.22 -15.71
N THR A 63 5.16 -5.56 -14.50
CA THR A 63 4.70 -6.90 -14.15
C THR A 63 3.52 -6.77 -13.19
N ASN A 64 2.65 -7.77 -13.14
CA ASN A 64 1.39 -7.72 -12.40
C ASN A 64 1.16 -9.00 -11.60
N TYR A 65 0.16 -8.96 -10.72
CA TYR A 65 -0.07 -10.03 -9.74
C TYR A 65 -0.30 -11.40 -10.37
N GLU A 66 -0.88 -11.48 -11.57
CA GLU A 66 -1.13 -12.74 -12.28
C GLU A 66 0.17 -13.46 -12.71
N LYS A 67 1.28 -12.72 -12.82
CA LYS A 67 2.61 -13.26 -13.18
C LYS A 67 3.45 -13.60 -11.96
N TRP A 68 2.97 -13.32 -10.76
CA TRP A 68 3.73 -13.46 -9.52
C TRP A 68 3.37 -14.75 -8.79
N PRO A 69 4.24 -15.27 -7.90
CA PRO A 69 3.98 -16.49 -7.13
C PRO A 69 2.99 -16.27 -5.97
N ILE A 70 1.88 -15.56 -6.21
CA ILE A 70 0.82 -15.28 -5.24
C ILE A 70 -0.55 -15.73 -5.78
N LYS A 71 -1.51 -15.88 -4.87
CA LYS A 71 -2.91 -16.18 -5.18
C LYS A 71 -3.78 -15.05 -4.64
N PRO A 72 -5.04 -14.91 -5.12
CA PRO A 72 -6.01 -14.00 -4.51
C PRO A 72 -6.15 -14.20 -3.00
N ASP A 73 -6.76 -13.20 -2.36
CA ASP A 73 -7.01 -13.10 -0.92
C ASP A 73 -5.72 -12.97 -0.10
N VAL A 74 -4.82 -12.11 -0.58
CA VAL A 74 -3.56 -11.83 0.08
C VAL A 74 -3.23 -10.35 0.12
N ARG A 75 -2.77 -9.90 1.27
CA ARG A 75 -2.13 -8.59 1.45
C ARG A 75 -0.64 -8.76 1.62
N PHE A 76 0.14 -7.91 0.97
CA PHE A 76 1.59 -8.02 0.98
C PHE A 76 2.26 -6.66 0.78
N ALA A 77 3.54 -6.64 1.07
CA ALA A 77 4.46 -5.55 0.78
C ALA A 77 5.58 -6.07 -0.11
N MET A 78 6.21 -5.18 -0.85
CA MET A 78 7.23 -5.50 -1.83
C MET A 78 8.52 -4.74 -1.51
N GLN A 79 9.63 -5.46 -1.51
CA GLN A 79 10.97 -4.91 -1.61
C GLN A 79 11.51 -5.21 -3.02
N VAL A 80 12.09 -4.21 -3.65
CA VAL A 80 12.73 -4.30 -4.97
C VAL A 80 14.21 -3.96 -4.78
N ASP A 81 15.09 -4.93 -4.97
CA ASP A 81 16.53 -4.71 -4.99
C ASP A 81 17.03 -4.61 -6.43
N SER A 82 17.74 -3.52 -6.73
CA SER A 82 18.30 -3.23 -8.05
C SER A 82 19.82 -3.03 -7.98
N PRO A 83 20.59 -3.57 -8.95
CA PRO A 83 22.00 -3.25 -9.09
C PRO A 83 22.25 -1.83 -9.64
N VAL A 84 21.23 -1.18 -10.23
CA VAL A 84 21.31 0.16 -10.84
C VAL A 84 20.23 1.10 -10.29
N PRO A 85 20.42 2.43 -10.30
CA PRO A 85 19.36 3.35 -9.91
C PRO A 85 18.20 3.30 -10.92
N LEU A 86 16.97 3.32 -10.43
CA LEU A 86 15.75 3.30 -11.23
C LEU A 86 14.62 4.02 -10.50
N ALA A 87 13.51 4.26 -11.18
CA ALA A 87 12.27 4.70 -10.55
C ALA A 87 11.31 3.51 -10.42
N CYS A 88 10.80 3.27 -9.22
CA CYS A 88 9.78 2.25 -8.95
C CYS A 88 8.45 2.91 -8.56
N GLN A 89 7.37 2.42 -9.16
CA GLN A 89 6.01 2.83 -8.84
C GLN A 89 5.14 1.59 -8.67
N SER A 90 4.20 1.65 -7.73
CA SER A 90 3.07 0.72 -7.69
C SER A 90 1.83 1.44 -8.18
N THR A 91 1.05 0.74 -8.99
CA THR A 91 -0.33 1.12 -9.29
C THR A 91 -1.24 -0.03 -8.89
N VAL A 92 -2.23 0.22 -8.05
CA VAL A 92 -3.20 -0.78 -7.58
C VAL A 92 -4.60 -0.28 -7.88
N GLY A 93 -5.31 -1.02 -8.72
CA GLY A 93 -6.68 -0.73 -9.13
C GLY A 93 -7.69 -1.55 -8.34
N TRP A 94 -8.75 -0.88 -7.90
CA TRP A 94 -10.03 -1.48 -7.56
C TRP A 94 -10.90 -1.45 -8.81
N ASN A 95 -11.16 -2.62 -9.38
CA ASN A 95 -11.72 -2.79 -10.72
C ASN A 95 -12.92 -3.73 -10.68
N VAL A 96 -13.90 -3.54 -11.55
CA VAL A 96 -15.02 -4.48 -11.71
C VAL A 96 -14.53 -5.78 -12.39
N THR A 97 -14.87 -6.94 -11.80
CA THR A 97 -14.76 -8.34 -12.31
C THR A 97 -13.70 -8.65 -13.36
N ARG A 98 -12.50 -8.08 -13.26
CA ARG A 98 -11.41 -8.28 -14.23
C ARG A 98 -11.71 -7.58 -15.55
N ASN A 99 -11.31 -6.31 -15.63
CA ASN A 99 -11.27 -5.61 -16.90
C ASN A 99 -10.53 -6.46 -17.93
N ASP A 100 -11.28 -6.87 -18.94
CA ASP A 100 -10.73 -7.35 -20.18
C ASP A 100 -10.59 -6.08 -21.03
N TYR A 101 -9.35 -5.64 -21.26
CA TYR A 101 -9.07 -4.46 -22.07
C TYR A 101 -8.95 -4.80 -23.57
N SER A 102 -9.25 -6.05 -23.95
CA SER A 102 -9.30 -6.41 -25.37
C SER A 102 -10.43 -5.66 -26.07
N PRO A 103 -10.29 -5.33 -27.37
CA PRO A 103 -11.35 -4.62 -28.10
C PRO A 103 -12.67 -5.41 -28.20
N GLN A 104 -12.69 -6.69 -27.80
CA GLN A 104 -13.85 -7.58 -27.84
C GLN A 104 -14.38 -7.96 -26.45
N ALA A 105 -13.89 -7.30 -25.40
CA ALA A 105 -14.27 -7.58 -24.03
C ALA A 105 -15.79 -7.50 -23.80
N LYS A 106 -16.35 -8.54 -23.17
CA LYS A 106 -17.78 -8.62 -22.81
C LYS A 106 -18.12 -7.84 -21.53
N THR A 107 -17.11 -7.43 -20.79
CA THR A 107 -17.18 -6.98 -19.39
C THR A 107 -17.49 -5.49 -19.29
N LYS A 108 -18.71 -5.10 -19.67
CA LYS A 108 -19.30 -3.88 -19.08
C LYS A 108 -20.04 -4.33 -17.82
N SER A 109 -19.56 -3.87 -16.66
CA SER A 109 -20.26 -4.10 -15.39
C SER A 109 -21.75 -3.79 -15.53
N PRO A 110 -22.66 -4.67 -15.07
CA PRO A 110 -24.08 -4.31 -15.01
C PRO A 110 -24.35 -3.16 -14.04
N LEU A 111 -23.39 -2.83 -13.16
CA LEU A 111 -23.44 -1.73 -12.18
C LEU A 111 -22.81 -0.42 -12.70
N GLY A 112 -22.33 -0.39 -13.95
CA GLY A 112 -21.64 0.76 -14.55
C GLY A 112 -20.11 0.75 -14.36
N ILE A 113 -19.41 1.66 -15.04
CA ILE A 113 -17.94 1.81 -14.93
C ILE A 113 -17.62 2.32 -13.53
N ARG A 114 -16.90 1.52 -12.75
CA ARG A 114 -16.49 1.86 -11.38
C ARG A 114 -15.06 1.39 -11.19
N GLU A 115 -14.13 2.30 -11.46
CA GLU A 115 -12.69 2.04 -11.36
C GLU A 115 -12.06 3.15 -10.54
N CYS A 116 -11.25 2.76 -9.57
CA CYS A 116 -10.40 3.68 -8.81
C CYS A 116 -9.03 3.04 -8.73
N ALA A 117 -7.98 3.82 -8.95
CA ALA A 117 -6.62 3.35 -8.81
C ALA A 117 -5.84 4.28 -7.89
N LYS A 118 -5.02 3.69 -7.03
CA LYS A 118 -3.96 4.40 -6.31
C LYS A 118 -2.65 4.16 -7.02
N SER A 119 -1.82 5.20 -7.10
CA SER A 119 -0.44 5.08 -7.55
C SER A 119 0.48 5.84 -6.61
N TYR A 120 1.63 5.26 -6.31
CA TYR A 120 2.61 5.87 -5.43
C TYR A 120 4.03 5.46 -5.81
N MET A 121 4.95 6.39 -5.62
CA MET A 121 6.38 6.13 -5.77
C MET A 121 6.88 5.30 -4.60
N ALA A 122 7.88 4.48 -4.86
CA ALA A 122 8.48 3.65 -3.83
C ALA A 122 9.15 4.48 -2.73
N ILE A 123 9.15 3.93 -1.53
CA ILE A 123 9.94 4.40 -0.40
C ILE A 123 11.39 3.95 -0.64
N GLU A 124 12.35 4.87 -0.63
CA GLU A 124 13.76 4.57 -0.95
C GLU A 124 14.64 4.32 0.29
N ARG A 125 14.07 4.51 1.50
CA ARG A 125 14.80 4.31 2.76
C ARG A 125 13.88 3.82 3.86
N LEU A 126 14.44 3.02 4.76
CA LEU A 126 13.83 2.72 6.06
C LEU A 126 14.14 3.85 7.05
N SER A 127 13.27 4.02 8.05
CA SER A 127 13.47 4.98 9.13
C SER A 127 12.86 4.46 10.43
N GLN A 128 13.40 4.91 11.56
CA GLN A 128 12.81 4.71 12.88
C GLN A 128 11.67 5.70 13.15
N ASP A 129 11.70 6.87 12.51
CA ASP A 129 10.67 7.89 12.63
C ASP A 129 9.96 8.14 11.31
N TRP A 130 8.64 8.18 11.33
CA TRP A 130 7.79 8.52 10.19
C TRP A 130 6.68 9.47 10.59
N TYR A 131 6.25 10.31 9.65
CA TYR A 131 5.25 11.35 9.89
C TYR A 131 4.18 11.34 8.81
N LEU A 132 2.94 11.53 9.23
CA LEU A 132 1.79 11.77 8.36
C LEU A 132 1.03 12.99 8.89
N PRO A 133 0.78 14.03 8.08
CA PRO A 133 0.05 15.21 8.51
C PRO A 133 -1.49 15.10 8.40
N ASP A 134 -2.00 14.11 7.65
CA ASP A 134 -3.41 14.03 7.28
C ASP A 134 -4.05 12.69 7.65
N GLY A 135 -4.52 12.57 8.89
CA GLY A 135 -5.34 11.46 9.37
C GLY A 135 -6.76 11.92 9.70
N ILE A 136 -7.76 11.15 9.25
CA ILE A 136 -9.18 11.29 9.61
C ILE A 136 -9.94 9.99 9.34
N VAL A 137 -10.66 9.51 10.35
CA VAL A 137 -11.68 8.45 10.17
C VAL A 137 -13.04 9.12 10.20
N ILE A 138 -13.82 9.03 9.12
CA ILE A 138 -15.14 9.67 9.03
C ILE A 138 -16.24 8.63 9.14
N ASP A 139 -17.14 8.86 10.08
CA ASP A 139 -18.34 8.06 10.31
C ASP A 139 -19.45 8.94 10.91
N MET A 140 -20.16 9.67 10.03
CA MET A 140 -21.28 10.56 10.39
C MET A 140 -22.42 10.45 9.37
N PRO A 141 -23.33 9.46 9.51
CA PRO A 141 -24.39 9.19 8.52
C PRO A 141 -25.28 10.41 8.27
N ASP A 142 -25.60 11.13 9.35
CA ASP A 142 -26.58 12.21 9.32
C ASP A 142 -26.00 13.52 8.79
N ALA A 143 -24.68 13.62 8.66
CA ALA A 143 -23.99 14.87 8.29
C ALA A 143 -23.15 14.74 7.02
N MET A 144 -22.80 13.53 6.59
CA MET A 144 -21.90 13.30 5.45
C MET A 144 -22.42 12.21 4.51
N TYR A 145 -22.23 12.41 3.21
CA TYR A 145 -22.58 11.42 2.18
C TYR A 145 -21.58 10.27 2.07
N VAL A 146 -20.46 10.35 2.78
CA VAL A 146 -19.33 9.45 2.69
C VAL A 146 -18.89 8.98 4.06
N ARG A 147 -18.27 7.79 4.09
CA ARG A 147 -17.51 7.27 5.22
C ARG A 147 -16.06 7.09 4.78
N GLU A 148 -15.13 7.41 5.66
CA GLU A 148 -13.69 7.31 5.40
C GLU A 148 -13.06 6.39 6.42
N SER A 149 -12.35 5.38 5.94
CA SER A 149 -11.61 4.43 6.74
C SER A 149 -10.14 4.51 6.42
N GLU A 150 -9.29 4.34 7.43
CA GLU A 150 -7.84 4.51 7.29
C GLU A 150 -7.05 3.33 7.84
N TRP A 151 -5.85 3.12 7.29
CA TRP A 151 -4.92 2.11 7.76
C TRP A 151 -3.49 2.64 7.83
N ALA A 152 -2.79 2.29 8.91
CA ALA A 152 -1.34 2.33 8.93
C ALA A 152 -0.79 1.00 8.40
N VAL A 153 -0.04 1.07 7.30
CA VAL A 153 0.61 -0.08 6.68
C VAL A 153 2.11 0.01 6.93
N MET A 154 2.65 -0.98 7.65
CA MET A 154 4.03 -0.94 8.14
C MET A 154 4.77 -2.22 7.76
N LEU A 155 5.93 -2.07 7.12
CA LEU A 155 6.81 -3.18 6.75
C LEU A 155 8.05 -3.17 7.65
N ASN A 156 8.27 -4.29 8.35
CA ASN A 156 9.55 -4.62 8.95
C ASN A 156 10.28 -5.65 8.08
N PRO A 157 11.25 -5.23 7.24
CA PRO A 157 12.01 -6.16 6.42
C PRO A 157 13.16 -6.84 7.21
N GLY A 158 13.43 -6.39 8.44
CA GLY A 158 14.52 -6.86 9.27
C GLY A 158 14.25 -8.19 9.98
N ASP A 159 15.30 -8.71 10.62
CA ASP A 159 15.31 -10.01 11.29
C ASP A 159 14.91 -9.95 12.77
N GLN A 160 14.67 -8.76 13.31
CA GLN A 160 14.22 -8.54 14.69
C GLN A 160 12.79 -8.00 14.69
N PRO A 161 11.97 -8.31 15.71
CA PRO A 161 10.66 -7.67 15.86
C PRO A 161 10.83 -6.16 16.01
N ALA A 162 9.91 -5.38 15.42
CA ALA A 162 9.86 -3.93 15.59
C ALA A 162 8.80 -3.58 16.64
N GLN A 163 9.20 -2.81 17.65
CA GLN A 163 8.32 -2.19 18.64
C GLN A 163 7.97 -0.78 18.16
N VAL A 164 6.74 -0.58 17.72
CA VAL A 164 6.29 0.67 17.11
C VAL A 164 5.28 1.36 18.01
N ARG A 165 5.54 2.63 18.34
CA ARG A 165 4.59 3.54 18.98
C ARG A 165 4.02 4.48 17.93
N LEU A 166 2.71 4.47 17.79
CA LEU A 166 1.93 5.41 16.98
C LEU A 166 1.42 6.51 17.90
N ALA A 167 1.95 7.73 17.77
CA ALA A 167 1.44 8.91 18.45
C ALA A 167 0.49 9.68 17.51
N MET A 168 -0.80 9.71 17.84
CA MET A 168 -1.82 10.47 17.12
C MET A 168 -1.99 11.83 17.80
N HIS A 169 -1.81 12.90 17.03
CA HIS A 169 -1.81 14.28 17.51
C HIS A 169 -3.16 14.93 17.21
N PHE A 170 -4.06 14.92 18.19
CA PHE A 170 -5.31 15.68 18.21
C PHE A 170 -5.12 16.98 19.02
N ASP A 171 -6.09 17.33 19.87
CA ASP A 171 -5.94 18.29 20.99
C ASP A 171 -5.01 17.77 22.10
N LYS A 172 -4.88 16.44 22.20
CA LYS A 172 -3.96 15.71 23.06
C LYS A 172 -3.29 14.60 22.24
N VAL A 173 -2.12 14.17 22.69
CA VAL A 173 -1.42 13.04 22.07
C VAL A 173 -1.95 11.73 22.64
N GLU A 174 -2.47 10.88 21.76
CA GLU A 174 -2.88 9.52 22.08
C GLU A 174 -1.85 8.53 21.52
N ASN A 175 -1.45 7.54 22.33
CA ASN A 175 -0.42 6.59 21.94
C ASN A 175 -1.02 5.19 21.77
N HIS A 176 -0.65 4.51 20.69
CA HIS A 176 -0.96 3.11 20.44
C HIS A 176 0.32 2.32 20.19
N GLN A 177 0.45 1.14 20.78
CA GLN A 177 1.64 0.29 20.70
C GLN A 177 1.37 -0.90 19.79
N VAL A 178 2.30 -1.19 18.88
CA VAL A 178 2.18 -2.24 17.88
C VAL A 178 3.50 -2.98 17.77
N ILE A 179 3.43 -4.31 17.70
CA ILE A 179 4.59 -5.16 17.40
C ILE A 179 4.47 -5.65 15.97
N ILE A 180 5.52 -5.46 15.17
CA ILE A 180 5.65 -6.02 13.83
C ILE A 180 6.67 -7.16 13.90
N PRO A 181 6.29 -8.42 13.63
CA PRO A 181 7.25 -9.52 13.63
C PRO A 181 8.38 -9.31 12.60
N PRO A 182 9.51 -10.02 12.74
CA PRO A 182 10.57 -10.02 11.73
C PRO A 182 10.04 -10.38 10.35
N ARG A 183 10.51 -9.68 9.31
CA ARG A 183 10.15 -9.96 7.91
C ARG A 183 8.63 -10.06 7.70
N ARG A 184 7.86 -9.13 8.27
CA ARG A 184 6.40 -9.10 8.13
C ARG A 184 5.89 -7.71 7.79
N LEU A 185 4.76 -7.74 7.09
CA LEU A 185 3.85 -6.63 6.98
C LEU A 185 2.92 -6.63 8.20
N LYS A 186 2.62 -5.46 8.74
CA LYS A 186 1.55 -5.24 9.70
C LYS A 186 0.63 -4.14 9.20
N VAL A 187 -0.66 -4.37 9.35
CA VAL A 187 -1.69 -3.37 9.10
C VAL A 187 -2.40 -3.08 10.42
N VAL A 188 -2.59 -1.81 10.72
CA VAL A 188 -3.42 -1.33 11.83
C VAL A 188 -4.60 -0.60 11.23
N TYR A 189 -5.80 -0.99 11.64
CA TYR A 189 -7.02 -0.34 11.19
C TYR A 189 -7.32 0.85 12.11
N MET A 190 -7.30 2.06 11.55
CA MET A 190 -7.42 3.28 12.37
C MET A 190 -8.84 3.46 12.91
N ASP A 191 -9.83 2.86 12.26
CA ASP A 191 -11.21 2.76 12.73
C ASP A 191 -11.35 2.16 14.14
N ASP A 192 -10.38 1.36 14.59
CA ASP A 192 -10.32 0.73 15.91
C ASP A 192 -9.47 1.52 16.93
N VAL A 193 -8.70 2.50 16.47
CA VAL A 193 -7.61 3.13 17.25
C VAL A 193 -7.75 4.64 17.35
N ALA A 194 -8.10 5.31 16.25
CA ALA A 194 -8.25 6.75 16.18
C ALA A 194 -9.63 7.21 16.65
N ARG A 195 -9.69 8.46 17.12
CA ARG A 195 -10.97 9.14 17.35
C ARG A 195 -11.65 9.40 16.01
N ARG A 196 -12.87 8.89 15.84
CA ARG A 196 -13.70 9.18 14.66
C ARG A 196 -14.06 10.66 14.61
N ASN A 197 -14.18 11.19 13.40
CA ASN A 197 -14.64 12.53 13.07
C ASN A 197 -13.77 13.65 13.65
N ALA A 198 -12.49 13.37 13.87
CA ALA A 198 -11.48 14.34 14.29
C ALA A 198 -10.24 14.22 13.39
N HIS A 199 -9.69 15.35 12.97
CA HIS A 199 -8.45 15.40 12.19
C HIS A 199 -7.24 15.25 13.10
N TYR A 200 -6.21 14.54 12.63
CA TYR A 200 -4.98 14.29 13.39
C TYR A 200 -3.76 14.13 12.49
N GLY A 201 -2.59 14.42 13.05
CA GLY A 201 -1.31 13.95 12.51
C GLY A 201 -0.85 12.68 13.21
N VAL A 202 0.05 11.92 12.59
CA VAL A 202 0.63 10.70 13.17
C VAL A 202 2.15 10.76 13.15
N HIS A 203 2.78 10.48 14.29
CA HIS A 203 4.19 10.16 14.41
C HIS A 203 4.35 8.68 14.75
N PHE A 204 5.04 7.94 13.89
CA PHE A 204 5.45 6.57 14.14
C PHE A 204 6.87 6.58 14.64
N HIS A 205 7.12 5.94 15.79
CA HIS A 205 8.45 5.71 16.31
C HIS A 205 8.69 4.21 16.50
N SER A 206 9.73 3.68 15.88
CA SER A 206 10.12 2.28 15.91
C SER A 206 11.52 2.12 16.49
N ASP A 207 11.75 1.07 17.28
CA ASP A 207 13.07 0.73 17.81
C ASP A 207 14.04 0.23 16.72
N VAL A 208 13.54 -0.28 15.60
CA VAL A 208 14.31 -0.64 14.39
C VAL A 208 13.79 0.08 13.14
N PRO A 209 14.62 0.26 12.08
CA PRO A 209 14.16 0.89 10.84
C PRO A 209 13.05 0.08 10.15
N ILE A 210 11.95 0.75 9.81
CA ILE A 210 10.80 0.19 9.08
C ILE A 210 10.42 1.10 7.90
N ALA A 211 9.53 0.62 7.03
CA ALA A 211 8.83 1.45 6.05
C ALA A 211 7.37 1.65 6.48
N VAL A 212 6.82 2.85 6.29
CA VAL A 212 5.45 3.19 6.69
C VAL A 212 4.73 3.92 5.57
N GLN A 213 3.49 3.51 5.34
CA GLN A 213 2.59 4.05 4.32
C GLN A 213 1.19 4.17 4.90
N TRP A 214 0.48 5.23 4.52
CA TRP A 214 -0.87 5.48 4.96
C TRP A 214 -1.86 5.21 3.84
N LEU A 215 -2.95 4.54 4.18
CA LEU A 215 -4.03 4.21 3.25
C LEU A 215 -5.33 4.84 3.72
N ARG A 216 -6.11 5.38 2.78
CA ARG A 216 -7.47 5.86 3.02
C ARG A 216 -8.42 5.36 1.93
N ASN A 217 -9.56 4.82 2.38
CA ASN A 217 -10.66 4.43 1.51
C ASN A 217 -11.84 5.31 1.84
N VAL A 218 -12.46 5.85 0.81
CA VAL A 218 -13.69 6.62 0.96
C VAL A 218 -14.79 5.90 0.23
N TYR A 219 -15.84 5.57 0.96
CA TYR A 219 -17.01 4.87 0.47
C TYR A 219 -18.22 5.80 0.53
N TRP A 220 -19.19 5.56 -0.36
CA TRP A 220 -20.52 6.11 -0.16
C TRP A 220 -21.11 5.57 1.14
N TYR A 221 -21.82 6.41 1.90
CA TYR A 221 -22.31 5.99 3.22
C TYR A 221 -23.29 4.80 3.13
N HIS A 222 -24.10 4.76 2.07
CA HIS A 222 -25.15 3.75 1.85
C HIS A 222 -24.70 2.57 0.96
N SER A 223 -23.40 2.43 0.69
CA SER A 223 -22.87 1.39 -0.20
C SER A 223 -21.46 0.95 0.21
N ASP A 224 -21.04 -0.23 -0.24
CA ASP A 224 -19.66 -0.70 -0.15
C ASP A 224 -18.81 -0.25 -1.36
N GLU A 225 -19.40 0.55 -2.25
CA GLU A 225 -18.71 1.11 -3.40
C GLU A 225 -17.66 2.14 -2.97
N LEU A 226 -16.44 1.92 -3.45
CA LEU A 226 -15.32 2.82 -3.28
C LEU A 226 -15.54 4.08 -4.14
N MET A 227 -15.67 5.23 -3.49
CA MET A 227 -15.76 6.53 -4.14
C MET A 227 -14.38 7.04 -4.52
N ALA A 228 -13.40 6.88 -3.62
CA ALA A 228 -12.04 7.32 -3.84
C ALA A 228 -11.05 6.56 -2.94
N TYR A 229 -9.79 6.54 -3.36
CA TYR A 229 -8.77 5.68 -2.79
C TYR A 229 -7.41 6.40 -2.79
N TRP A 230 -6.78 6.52 -1.63
CA TRP A 230 -5.48 7.17 -1.47
C TRP A 230 -4.51 6.29 -0.74
N SER A 231 -3.25 6.46 -1.12
CA SER A 231 -2.16 5.73 -0.53
C SER A 231 -0.92 6.60 -0.63
N VAL A 232 -0.39 7.02 0.50
CA VAL A 232 0.69 7.98 0.58
C VAL A 232 1.83 7.42 1.41
N PRO A 233 3.06 7.32 0.87
CA PRO A 233 4.24 7.08 1.67
C PRO A 233 4.33 8.13 2.78
N CYS A 234 4.56 7.69 4.01
CA CYS A 234 4.79 8.63 5.10
C CYS A 234 6.12 9.35 4.88
N VAL A 235 6.32 10.50 5.54
CA VAL A 235 7.59 11.23 5.45
C VAL A 235 8.56 10.68 6.48
N ALA A 236 9.70 10.15 6.03
CA ALA A 236 10.75 9.65 6.92
C ALA A 236 11.44 10.78 7.68
N GLY A 237 11.58 10.62 8.99
CA GLY A 237 12.26 11.53 9.90
C GLY A 237 13.79 11.38 9.99
N PRO A 238 14.41 12.09 10.94
CA PRO A 238 13.81 13.22 11.67
C PRO A 238 13.41 14.36 10.70
N LEU A 239 12.33 15.07 11.01
CA LEU A 239 12.03 16.36 10.39
C LEU A 239 12.83 17.41 11.15
N GLY A 240 13.53 18.30 10.44
CA GLY A 240 14.62 19.14 10.97
C GLY A 240 14.30 19.99 12.19
#